data_AF-A0A1C5YDY4-F1
#
_entry.id   AF-A0A1C5YDY4-F1
#
_cell.length_a   1.000
_cell.length_b   1.000
_cell.length_c   1.000
_cell.angle_alpha   90.00
_cell.angle_beta   90.00
_cell.angle_gamma   90.00
#
_symmetry.space_group_name_H-M   'P 1'
#
loop_
_entity.id
_entity.type
_entity.pdbx_description
1 polymer ?
#
loop_
_entity_poly.entity_id
_entity_poly.type
_entity_poly.pdbx_seq_one_letter_code
_entity_poly.pdbx_strand_id
1 'polypeptide(L)'
;MVMTVTLFAVGIFMGVIKDSGMVEAMAETIVNALPAAIAPHMHWFMALFSVPLLMILGTDAFYYALLPIIIGVVQPFGITLETVAATFLLSATMATPISPSVAAVYVGLGLADVSISEHIRYSLRLVWPASIAVLILSTLVGVIQF
;
A
#
# COMPACT_ATOMS: atom_id res chain seq x y z
N MET A 1 19.03 -17.66 -1.01
CA MET A 1 18.71 -18.28 0.30
C MET A 1 17.88 -17.35 1.18
N VAL A 2 18.28 -16.10 1.37
CA VAL A 2 17.55 -15.13 2.22
C VAL A 2 16.09 -14.93 1.77
N MET A 3 15.84 -14.67 0.48
CA MET A 3 14.47 -14.49 -0.05
C MET A 3 13.54 -15.70 0.16
N THR A 4 14.08 -16.92 0.09
CA THR A 4 13.26 -18.12 0.29
C THR A 4 12.80 -18.21 1.74
N VAL A 5 13.69 -17.93 2.69
CA VAL A 5 13.39 -17.94 4.13
C VAL A 5 12.42 -16.80 4.49
N THR A 6 12.56 -15.61 3.90
CA THR A 6 11.61 -14.52 4.14
C THR A 6 10.21 -14.85 3.63
N LEU A 7 10.08 -15.46 2.45
CA LEU A 7 8.77 -15.88 1.93
C LEU A 7 8.11 -16.94 2.84
N PHE A 8 8.86 -17.91 3.36
CA PHE A 8 8.34 -18.87 4.33
C PHE A 8 7.91 -18.20 5.64
N ALA A 9 8.73 -17.29 6.19
CA ALA A 9 8.41 -16.56 7.41
C ALA A 9 7.19 -15.67 7.25
N VAL A 10 7.07 -14.97 6.11
CA VAL A 10 5.89 -14.18 5.76
C VAL A 10 4.66 -15.08 5.65
N GLY A 11 4.76 -16.25 5.00
CA GLY A 11 3.65 -17.19 4.92
C GLY A 11 3.12 -17.60 6.30
N ILE A 12 4.03 -17.90 7.23
CA ILE A 12 3.68 -18.23 8.63
C ILE A 12 3.02 -17.02 9.31
N PHE A 13 3.62 -15.83 9.19
CA PHE A 13 3.10 -14.60 9.79
C PHE A 13 1.71 -14.24 9.27
N MET A 14 1.51 -14.30 7.96
CA MET A 14 0.23 -14.06 7.29
C MET A 14 -0.83 -15.07 7.74
N GLY A 15 -0.45 -16.35 7.87
CA GLY A 15 -1.33 -17.39 8.41
C GLY A 15 -1.75 -17.08 9.86
N VAL A 16 -0.79 -16.75 10.72
CA VAL A 16 -1.08 -16.40 12.12
C VAL A 16 -1.98 -15.17 12.21
N ILE A 17 -1.67 -14.08 11.49
CA ILE A 17 -2.46 -12.85 11.55
C ILE A 17 -3.90 -13.07 11.07
N LYS A 18 -4.08 -13.86 10.01
CA LYS A 18 -5.40 -14.16 9.45
C LYS A 18 -6.22 -15.12 10.33
N ASP A 19 -5.61 -16.19 10.83
CA ASP A 19 -6.34 -17.27 11.51
C ASP A 19 -6.48 -17.06 13.02
N SER A 20 -5.72 -16.11 13.62
CA SER A 20 -5.79 -15.81 15.06
C SER A 20 -6.88 -14.81 15.45
N GLY A 21 -7.56 -14.15 14.49
CA GLY A 21 -8.48 -13.05 14.76
C GLY A 21 -7.79 -11.69 14.99
N MET A 22 -6.46 -11.60 14.80
CA MET A 22 -5.72 -10.35 14.98
C MET A 22 -6.15 -9.27 13.99
N VAL A 23 -6.40 -9.63 12.73
CA VAL A 23 -6.89 -8.66 11.72
C VAL A 23 -8.22 -8.05 12.15
N GLU A 24 -9.15 -8.87 12.61
CA GLU A 24 -10.48 -8.46 13.05
C GLU A 24 -10.39 -7.51 14.25
N ALA A 25 -9.60 -7.85 15.27
CA ALA A 25 -9.41 -7.01 16.44
C ALA A 25 -8.74 -5.66 16.10
N MET A 26 -7.73 -5.67 15.22
CA MET A 26 -7.07 -4.46 14.75
C MET A 26 -8.02 -3.59 13.91
N ALA A 27 -8.80 -4.21 13.03
CA ALA A 27 -9.79 -3.53 12.22
C ALA A 27 -10.87 -2.88 13.10
N GLU A 28 -11.41 -3.59 14.08
CA GLU A 28 -12.41 -3.07 15.02
C GLU A 28 -11.87 -1.86 15.79
N THR A 29 -10.61 -1.92 16.25
CA THR A 29 -9.94 -0.80 16.91
C THR A 29 -9.83 0.42 16.01
N ILE A 30 -9.46 0.23 14.74
CA ILE A 30 -9.34 1.29 13.74
C ILE A 30 -10.71 1.89 13.41
N VAL A 31 -11.73 1.04 13.18
CA VAL A 31 -13.10 1.48 12.89
C VAL A 31 -13.67 2.29 14.05
N ASN A 32 -13.44 1.87 15.29
CA ASN A 32 -13.90 2.58 16.49
C ASN A 32 -13.18 3.93 16.71
N ALA A 33 -11.94 4.05 16.23
CA ALA A 33 -11.18 5.29 16.29
C ALA A 33 -11.52 6.26 15.15
N LEU A 34 -12.05 5.76 14.03
CA LEU A 34 -12.37 6.58 12.87
C LEU A 34 -13.82 7.09 12.87
N PRO A 35 -14.06 8.23 12.20
CA PRO A 35 -15.42 8.67 11.88
C PRO A 35 -16.13 7.63 11.01
N ALA A 36 -17.39 7.31 11.34
CA ALA A 36 -18.19 6.31 10.63
C ALA A 36 -18.31 6.58 9.10
N ALA A 37 -18.17 7.82 8.66
CA ALA A 37 -18.19 8.20 7.25
C ALA A 37 -16.91 7.85 6.47
N ILE A 38 -15.78 7.65 7.15
CA ILE A 38 -14.48 7.38 6.51
C ILE A 38 -14.21 5.87 6.44
N ALA A 39 -14.71 5.10 7.40
CA ALA A 39 -14.46 3.66 7.49
C ALA A 39 -14.79 2.86 6.21
N PRO A 40 -15.91 3.11 5.49
CA PRO A 40 -16.18 2.42 4.22
C PRO A 40 -15.19 2.80 3.11
N HIS A 41 -14.69 4.03 3.10
CA HIS A 41 -13.83 4.57 2.05
C HIS A 41 -12.34 4.45 2.38
N MET A 42 -11.99 3.67 3.40
CA MET A 42 -10.64 3.61 3.94
C MET A 42 -9.61 3.19 2.89
N HIS A 43 -9.92 2.21 2.04
CA HIS A 43 -9.05 1.78 0.95
C HIS A 43 -8.72 2.93 -0.01
N TRP A 44 -9.68 3.80 -0.29
CA TRP A 44 -9.49 4.98 -1.14
C TRP A 44 -8.64 6.06 -0.46
N PHE A 45 -8.90 6.35 0.82
CA PHE A 45 -8.07 7.29 1.59
C PHE A 45 -6.62 6.81 1.74
N MET A 46 -6.43 5.51 2.00
CA MET A 46 -5.10 4.92 2.08
C MET A 46 -4.38 4.96 0.73
N ALA A 47 -5.11 4.79 -0.38
CA ALA A 47 -4.56 4.93 -1.72
C ALA A 47 -4.04 6.33 -2.02
N LEU A 48 -4.72 7.37 -1.51
CA LEU A 48 -4.28 8.77 -1.64
C LEU A 48 -2.87 9.00 -1.07
N PHE A 49 -2.54 8.31 0.02
CA PHE A 49 -1.24 8.39 0.68
C PHE A 49 -0.34 7.18 0.41
N SER A 50 -0.72 6.29 -0.50
CA SER A 50 -0.02 5.03 -0.78
C SER A 50 1.45 5.24 -1.13
N VAL A 51 1.76 6.28 -1.90
CA VAL A 51 3.10 6.59 -2.35
C VAL A 51 4.06 6.91 -1.18
N PRO A 52 3.80 7.93 -0.34
CA PRO A 52 4.64 8.19 0.81
C PRO A 52 4.62 7.04 1.84
N LEU A 53 3.46 6.39 2.05
CA LEU A 53 3.36 5.25 2.96
C LEU A 53 4.26 4.10 2.53
N LEU A 54 4.24 3.72 1.25
CA LEU A 54 5.08 2.64 0.73
C LEU A 54 6.56 3.00 0.78
N MET A 55 6.93 4.26 0.58
CA MET A 55 8.32 4.70 0.71
C MET A 55 8.84 4.61 2.14
N ILE A 56 7.99 4.87 3.15
CA ILE A 56 8.37 4.82 4.56
C ILE A 56 8.37 3.37 5.08
N LEU A 57 7.32 2.61 4.76
CA LEU A 57 7.12 1.26 5.28
C LEU A 57 7.90 0.20 4.48
N GLY A 58 8.22 0.48 3.22
CA GLY A 58 8.69 -0.53 2.27
C GLY A 58 7.55 -1.38 1.71
N THR A 59 7.83 -2.10 0.62
CA THR A 59 6.85 -2.94 -0.08
C THR A 59 6.27 -4.04 0.80
N ASP A 60 7.14 -4.68 1.59
CA ASP A 60 6.78 -5.90 2.32
C ASP A 60 5.81 -5.58 3.46
N ALA A 61 6.12 -4.58 4.29
CA ALA A 61 5.22 -4.16 5.36
C ALA A 61 3.90 -3.59 4.81
N PHE A 62 3.94 -2.88 3.68
CA PHE A 62 2.74 -2.33 3.06
C PHE A 62 1.77 -3.42 2.58
N TYR A 63 2.26 -4.47 1.92
CA TYR A 63 1.40 -5.53 1.40
C TYR A 63 1.11 -6.66 2.39
N TYR A 64 2.02 -6.97 3.31
CA TYR A 64 1.84 -8.07 4.26
C TYR A 64 1.18 -7.64 5.57
N ALA A 65 1.42 -6.43 6.04
CA ALA A 65 0.81 -5.97 7.30
C ALA A 65 -0.37 -5.03 7.04
N LEU A 66 -0.18 -3.98 6.25
CA LEU A 66 -1.18 -2.93 6.11
C LEU A 66 -2.40 -3.38 5.28
N LEU A 67 -2.19 -3.99 4.12
CA LEU A 67 -3.28 -4.40 3.23
C LEU A 67 -4.30 -5.34 3.91
N PRO A 68 -3.92 -6.43 4.63
CA PRO A 68 -4.89 -7.27 5.35
C PRO A 68 -5.71 -6.53 6.40
N ILE A 69 -5.09 -5.57 7.11
CA ILE A 69 -5.79 -4.74 8.10
C ILE A 69 -6.87 -3.91 7.40
N ILE A 70 -6.54 -3.25 6.28
CA ILE A 70 -7.50 -2.43 5.55
C ILE A 70 -8.64 -3.27 4.96
N ILE A 71 -8.33 -4.48 4.47
CA ILE A 71 -9.36 -5.45 4.05
C ILE A 71 -10.32 -5.73 5.21
N GLY A 72 -9.81 -6.05 6.41
CA GLY A 72 -10.63 -6.30 7.59
C GLY A 72 -11.50 -5.09 7.99
N VAL A 73 -11.00 -3.87 7.79
CA VAL A 73 -11.73 -2.62 8.05
C VAL A 73 -12.90 -2.43 7.07
N VAL A 74 -12.69 -2.68 5.78
CA VAL A 74 -13.71 -2.38 4.75
C VAL A 74 -14.65 -3.53 4.44
N GLN A 75 -14.27 -4.78 4.76
CA GLN A 75 -15.08 -5.98 4.50
C GLN A 75 -16.49 -5.91 5.11
N PRO A 76 -16.70 -5.43 6.36
CA PRO A 76 -18.05 -5.27 6.94
C PRO A 76 -18.94 -4.30 6.16
N PHE A 77 -18.36 -3.39 5.38
CA PHE A 77 -19.07 -2.42 4.54
C PHE A 77 -19.38 -2.96 3.13
N GLY A 78 -19.10 -4.25 2.87
CA GLY A 78 -19.41 -4.90 1.60
C GLY A 78 -18.37 -4.69 0.49
N ILE A 79 -17.21 -4.09 0.81
CA ILE A 79 -16.14 -3.90 -0.17
C ILE A 79 -15.37 -5.20 -0.34
N THR A 80 -15.20 -5.60 -1.60
CA THR A 80 -14.52 -6.86 -1.91
C THR A 80 -13.00 -6.73 -1.71
N LEU A 81 -12.37 -7.84 -1.34
CA LEU A 81 -10.91 -7.94 -1.22
C LEU A 81 -10.20 -7.59 -2.52
N GLU A 82 -10.80 -7.93 -3.67
CA GLU A 82 -10.30 -7.62 -5.00
C GLU A 82 -10.25 -6.10 -5.24
N THR A 83 -11.28 -5.37 -4.82
CA THR A 83 -11.32 -3.90 -4.95
C THR A 83 -10.21 -3.25 -4.14
N VAL A 84 -9.98 -3.69 -2.90
CA VAL A 84 -8.90 -3.15 -2.05
C VAL A 84 -7.52 -3.48 -2.65
N ALA A 85 -7.32 -4.73 -3.08
CA ALA A 85 -6.08 -5.16 -3.70
C ALA A 85 -5.79 -4.39 -4.99
N ALA A 86 -6.77 -4.24 -5.88
CA ALA A 86 -6.64 -3.46 -7.10
C ALA A 86 -6.31 -1.99 -6.80
N THR A 87 -6.99 -1.40 -5.81
CA THR A 87 -6.76 -0.03 -5.36
C THR A 87 -5.31 0.18 -4.92
N PHE A 88 -4.77 -0.73 -4.12
CA PHE A 88 -3.41 -0.65 -3.59
C PHE A 88 -2.37 -0.92 -4.68
N LEU A 89 -2.60 -1.92 -5.54
CA LEU A 89 -1.69 -2.24 -6.63
C LEU A 89 -1.58 -1.09 -7.65
N LEU A 90 -2.71 -0.45 -8.00
CA LEU A 90 -2.71 0.65 -8.97
C LEU A 90 -2.05 1.92 -8.42
N SER A 91 -2.30 2.25 -7.14
CA SER A 91 -1.80 3.49 -6.54
C SER A 91 -0.38 3.35 -5.98
N ALA A 92 -0.08 2.28 -5.25
CA ALA A 92 1.16 2.11 -4.50
C ALA A 92 2.34 1.64 -5.38
N THR A 93 2.09 0.88 -6.45
CA THR A 93 3.16 0.39 -7.34
C THR A 93 3.96 1.55 -7.95
N MET A 94 3.33 2.71 -8.16
CA MET A 94 4.01 3.90 -8.66
C MET A 94 5.13 4.41 -7.73
N ALA A 95 5.13 4.03 -6.45
CA ALA A 95 6.16 4.43 -5.48
C ALA A 95 7.42 3.55 -5.50
N THR A 96 7.35 2.35 -6.09
CA THR A 96 8.49 1.44 -6.19
C THR A 96 9.72 2.04 -6.89
N PRO A 97 9.64 2.78 -8.01
CA PRO A 97 10.82 3.36 -8.68
C PRO A 97 11.45 4.55 -7.94
N ILE A 98 10.78 5.09 -6.92
CA ILE A 98 11.28 6.23 -6.13
C ILE A 98 11.61 5.84 -4.69
N SER A 99 11.31 4.61 -4.29
CA SER A 99 11.45 4.17 -2.91
C SER A 99 12.92 3.89 -2.56
N PRO A 100 13.43 4.43 -1.42
CA PRO A 100 14.77 4.14 -0.94
C PRO A 100 14.92 2.70 -0.43
N SER A 101 13.81 1.97 -0.25
CA SER A 101 13.83 0.56 0.14
C SER A 101 14.14 -0.38 -1.03
N VAL A 102 14.20 0.13 -2.26
CA VAL A 102 14.38 -0.67 -3.47
C VAL A 102 15.82 -0.55 -3.99
N ALA A 103 16.59 -1.64 -3.87
CA ALA A 103 18.00 -1.67 -4.27
C ALA A 103 18.23 -1.31 -5.75
N ALA A 104 17.31 -1.70 -6.64
CA ALA A 104 17.39 -1.40 -8.07
C ALA A 104 17.43 0.11 -8.37
N VAL A 105 16.82 0.94 -7.51
CA VAL A 105 16.84 2.40 -7.66
C VAL A 105 18.27 2.93 -7.52
N TYR A 106 19.05 2.42 -6.56
CA TYR A 106 20.45 2.84 -6.37
C TYR A 106 21.34 2.44 -7.54
N VAL A 107 21.09 1.28 -8.16
CA VAL A 107 21.83 0.86 -9.36
C VAL A 107 21.56 1.82 -10.51
N GLY A 108 20.29 2.17 -10.74
CA GLY A 108 19.91 3.13 -11.78
C GLY A 108 20.50 4.53 -11.54
N LEU A 109 20.48 5.00 -10.29
CA LEU A 109 21.04 6.30 -9.92
C LEU A 109 22.57 6.32 -10.04
N GLY A 110 23.25 5.23 -9.71
CA GLY A 110 24.69 5.10 -9.88
C GLY A 110 25.13 5.13 -11.35
N LEU A 111 24.29 4.69 -12.29
CA LEU A 111 24.56 4.82 -13.72
C LEU A 111 24.28 6.23 -14.26
N ALA A 112 23.45 7.00 -13.57
CA ALA A 112 23.07 8.37 -13.95
C ALA A 112 23.93 9.45 -13.26
N ASP A 113 24.83 9.07 -12.35
CA ASP A 113 25.60 9.97 -11.47
C ASP A 113 24.69 10.95 -10.68
N VAL A 114 23.49 10.49 -10.27
CA VAL A 114 22.51 11.30 -9.52
C VAL A 114 22.36 10.80 -8.08
N SER A 115 22.15 11.71 -7.13
CA SER A 115 21.89 11.35 -5.74
C SER A 115 20.44 10.92 -5.49
N ILE A 116 20.23 10.01 -4.53
CA ILE A 116 18.88 9.53 -4.15
C ILE A 116 17.99 10.65 -3.62
N SER A 117 18.57 11.63 -2.91
CA SER A 117 17.83 12.76 -2.34
C SER A 117 17.29 13.69 -3.43
N GLU A 118 18.05 13.93 -4.50
CA GLU A 118 17.60 14.69 -5.66
C GLU A 118 16.50 13.95 -6.43
N HIS A 119 16.70 12.65 -6.68
CA HIS A 119 15.71 11.80 -7.35
C HIS A 119 14.38 11.77 -6.61
N ILE A 120 14.40 11.58 -5.30
CA ILE A 120 13.18 11.58 -4.47
C ILE A 120 12.52 12.95 -4.50
N ARG A 121 13.27 14.04 -4.31
CA ARG A 121 12.70 15.40 -4.29
C ARG A 121 12.02 15.78 -5.60
N TYR A 122 12.62 15.40 -6.72
CA TYR A 122 12.05 15.62 -8.04
C TYR A 122 10.85 14.70 -8.30
N SER A 123 11.06 13.40 -8.17
CA SER A 123 10.08 12.39 -8.58
C SER A 123 8.85 12.35 -7.67
N LEU A 124 8.99 12.58 -6.36
CA LEU A 124 7.85 12.58 -5.44
C LEU A 124 6.79 13.62 -5.84
N ARG A 125 7.23 14.79 -6.34
CA ARG A 125 6.33 15.87 -6.79
C ARG A 125 5.53 15.50 -8.04
N LEU A 126 6.00 14.53 -8.82
CA LEU A 126 5.36 14.08 -10.06
C LEU A 126 4.57 12.79 -9.84
N VAL A 127 5.21 11.80 -9.21
CA VAL A 127 4.68 10.46 -8.99
C VAL A 127 3.52 10.47 -8.02
N TRP A 128 3.55 11.28 -6.96
CA TRP A 128 2.45 11.30 -6.01
C TRP A 128 1.16 11.86 -6.62
N PRO A 129 1.14 13.03 -7.28
CA PRO A 129 -0.04 13.48 -8.04
C PRO A 129 -0.45 12.52 -9.16
N ALA A 130 0.50 11.88 -9.84
CA ALA A 130 0.19 10.89 -10.87
C ALA A 130 -0.54 9.66 -10.31
N SER A 131 -0.12 9.15 -9.15
CA SER A 131 -0.80 8.07 -8.43
C SER A 131 -2.23 8.46 -8.05
N ILE A 132 -2.44 9.70 -7.58
CA ILE A 132 -3.77 10.24 -7.29
C ILE A 132 -4.61 10.34 -8.57
N ALA A 133 -4.02 10.78 -9.68
CA ALA A 133 -4.73 10.85 -10.96
C ALA A 133 -5.15 9.47 -11.45
N VAL A 134 -4.29 8.46 -11.30
CA VAL A 134 -4.62 7.05 -11.60
C VAL A 134 -5.74 6.55 -10.70
N LEU A 135 -5.69 6.82 -9.40
CA LEU A 135 -6.77 6.46 -8.46
C LEU A 135 -8.11 7.05 -8.92
N ILE A 136 -8.15 8.35 -9.23
CA ILE A 136 -9.36 9.04 -9.70
C ILE A 136 -9.86 8.40 -11.01
N LEU A 137 -8.97 8.19 -11.99
CA LEU A 137 -9.33 7.54 -13.26
C LEU A 137 -9.89 6.13 -13.04
N SER A 138 -9.25 5.32 -12.19
CA SER A 138 -9.69 3.97 -11.88
C SER A 138 -11.03 3.95 -11.13
N THR A 139 -11.32 4.97 -10.31
CA THR A 139 -12.65 5.16 -9.71
C THR A 139 -13.69 5.54 -10.77
N LEU A 140 -13.37 6.44 -11.70
CA LEU A 140 -14.27 6.86 -12.79
C LEU A 140 -14.59 5.74 -13.78
N VAL A 141 -13.61 4.88 -14.09
CA VAL A 141 -13.78 3.70 -14.95
C VAL A 141 -14.59 2.60 -14.23
N GLY A 142 -14.76 2.70 -12.91
CA GLY A 142 -15.52 1.74 -12.10
C GLY A 142 -14.71 0.51 -11.67
N VAL A 143 -13.38 0.51 -11.87
CA VAL A 143 -12.48 -0.55 -11.38
C VAL A 143 -12.37 -0.49 -9.86
N ILE A 144 -12.32 0.73 -9.31
CA ILE A 144 -12.26 0.98 -7.88
C ILE A 144 -13.59 1.57 -7.44
N GLN A 145 -14.33 0.86 -6.58
CA GLN A 145 -15.50 1.43 -5.93
C GLN A 145 -15.03 2.42 -4.86
N PHE A 146 -15.65 3.61 -4.83
CA PHE A 146 -15.41 4.58 -3.77
C PHE A 146 -16.01 4.05 -2.48
#